data_AF-A0A924BQ83-F1
#
_entry.id   AF-A0A924BQ83-F1
#
_cell.length_a   1.000
_cell.length_b   1.000
_cell.length_c   1.000
_cell.angle_alpha   90.00
_cell.angle_beta   90.00
_cell.angle_gamma   90.00
#
_symmetry.space_group_name_H-M   'P 1'
#
loop_
_entity.id
_entity.type
_entity.pdbx_description
1 polymer ?
#
loop_
_entity_poly.entity_id
_entity_poly.type
_entity_poly.pdbx_seq_one_letter_code
_entity_poly.pdbx_strand_id
1 'polypeptide(L)' 'MFLKPTKSGGHTYLQLVESYRNEAGQPRQRTVASLGRLDEAGGGV' A
#
# COMPACT_ATOMS: atom_id res chain seq x y z
N MET A 1 7.15 5.04 -6.44
CA MET A 1 6.09 4.09 -6.07
C MET A 1 6.73 2.80 -5.57
N PHE A 2 6.09 2.11 -4.62
CA PHE A 2 6.50 0.79 -4.14
C PHE A 2 5.30 0.03 -3.54
N LEU A 3 5.42 -1.29 -3.42
CA LEU A 3 4.46 -2.12 -2.69
C LEU A 3 4.83 -2.15 -1.21
N LYS A 4 3.84 -1.88 -0.34
CA LYS A 4 3.99 -1.95 1.11
C LYS A 4 3.16 -3.13 1.64
N PRO A 5 3.81 -4.23 2.06
CA PRO A 5 3.13 -5.30 2.79
C PRO A 5 2.71 -4.80 4.19
N THR A 6 1.48 -5.09 4.60
CA THR A 6 0.98 -4.83 5.95
C THR A 6 0.37 -6.10 6.52
N LYS A 7 0.46 -6.30 7.84
CA LYS A 7 -0.07 -7.49 8.52
C LYS A 7 -1.27 -7.10 9.39
N SER A 8 -2.37 -7.82 9.25
CA SER A 8 -3.57 -7.64 10.09
C SER A 8 -4.35 -8.95 10.14
N GLY A 9 -4.85 -9.33 11.32
CA GLY A 9 -5.70 -10.53 11.48
C GLY A 9 -5.08 -11.84 11.00
N GLY A 10 -3.75 -11.98 11.03
CA GLY A 10 -3.05 -13.16 10.50
C GLY A 10 -2.81 -13.15 8.98
N HIS A 11 -3.35 -12.17 8.27
CA HIS A 11 -3.17 -12.02 6.83
C HIS A 11 -2.14 -10.96 6.48
N THR A 12 -1.58 -11.07 5.27
CA THR A 12 -0.71 -10.04 4.69
C THR A 12 -1.45 -9.35 3.56
N TYR A 13 -1.49 -8.03 3.58
CA TYR A 13 -2.14 -7.20 2.57
C TYR A 13 -1.10 -6.40 1.79
N LEU A 14 -1.39 -6.11 0.53
CA LEU A 14 -0.55 -5.24 -0.29
C LEU A 14 -1.19 -3.87 -0.46
N GLN A 15 -0.37 -2.83 -0.30
CA GLN A 15 -0.73 -1.45 -0.60
C GLN A 15 0.20 -0.89 -1.67
N LEU A 16 -0.35 -0.20 -2.66
CA LEU A 16 0.44 0.62 -3.57
C LEU A 16 0.67 1.98 -2.92
N VAL A 17 1.94 2.34 -2.71
CA VAL A 17 2.33 3.59 -2.08
C VAL A 17 3.13 4.42 -3.06
N GLU A 18 2.84 5.71 -3.11
CA GLU A 18 3.63 6.68 -3.86
C GLU A 18 4.30 7.70 -2.95
N SER A 19 5.42 8.24 -3.43
CA SER A 19 6.10 9.37 -2.82
C SER A 19 5.62 10.64 -3.51
N TYR A 20 5.35 11.68 -2.74
CA TYR A 20 4.99 13.00 -3.25
C TYR A 20 5.64 14.08 -2.38
N ARG A 21 5.62 15.34 -2.83
CA ARG A 21 5.94 16.48 -1.98
C ARG A 21 4.66 17.18 -1.57
N ASN A 22 4.53 17.51 -0.29
CA ASN A 22 3.42 18.34 0.15
C ASN A 22 3.64 19.80 -0.30
N GLU A 23 2.69 20.69 0.03
CA GLU A 23 2.75 22.11 -0.34
C GLU A 23 3.99 22.82 0.19
N ALA A 24 4.51 22.39 1.36
CA ALA A 24 5.76 22.89 1.93
C ALA A 24 7.03 22.27 1.28
N GLY A 25 6.88 21.50 0.20
CA GLY A 25 7.98 20.84 -0.51
C GLY A 25 8.58 19.62 0.22
N GLN A 26 8.02 19.22 1.36
CA GLN A 26 8.55 18.10 2.16
C GLN A 26 8.21 16.75 1.52
N PRO A 27 9.17 15.80 1.43
CA PRO A 27 8.89 14.46 0.93
C PRO A 27 7.94 13.73 1.88
N ARG A 28 6.88 13.16 1.32
CA ARG A 28 5.83 12.40 2.00
C ARG A 28 5.49 11.15 1.20
N GLN A 29 4.75 10.25 1.82
CA GLN A 29 4.21 9.06 1.18
C GLN A 29 2.71 8.97 1.43
N ARG A 30 1.96 8.44 0.47
CA ARG A 30 0.54 8.13 0.65
C ARG A 30 0.16 6.82 -0.02
N THR A 31 -0.81 6.12 0.54
CA THR A 31 -1.42 4.95 -0.08
C THR A 31 -2.29 5.41 -1.23
N VAL A 32 -2.05 4.83 -2.41
CA VAL A 32 -2.81 5.09 -3.64
C VAL A 32 -3.90 4.05 -3.81
N ALA A 33 -3.61 2.79 -3.48
CA ALA A 33 -4.58 1.69 -3.55
C ALA A 33 -4.27 0.62 -2.50
N SER A 34 -5.31 -0.05 -2.03
CA SER A 34 -5.22 -1.33 -1.33
C SER A 34 -5.48 -2.43 -2.35
N LEU A 35 -4.55 -3.36 -2.52
CA LEU A 35 -4.61 -4.42 -3.54
C LEU A 35 -5.19 -5.74 -3.00
N GLY A 36 -5.67 -5.75 -1.76
CA GLY A 36 -6.18 -6.95 -1.11
C GLY A 36 -5.08 -7.82 -0.48
N ARG A 37 -5.42 -9.08 -0.24
CA ARG A 37 -4.59 -10.06 0.46
C ARG A 37 -3.53 -10.66 -0.46
N LEU A 38 -2.30 -10.76 0.03
CA LEU A 38 -1.18 -11.43 -0.64
C LEU A 38 -1.32 -12.95 -0.60
N ASP A 39 -1.92 -13.48 0.47
CA ASP A 39 -2.12 -14.91 0.68
C ASP A 39 -3.39 -15.46 0.00
N GLU A 40 -4.12 -14.61 -0.72
CA GLU A 40 -5.32 -14.99 -1.46
C GLU A 40 -4.99 -15.27 -2.92
N ALA A 41 -5.19 -16.52 -3.35
CA ALA A 41 -5.02 -16.91 -4.75
C ALA A 41 -6.17 -16.30 -5.59
N GLY A 42 -5.88 -15.25 -6.34
CA GLY A 42 -6.84 -14.61 -7.27
C GLY A 42 -6.89 -13.08 -7.20
N GLY A 43 -6.31 -12.47 -6.16
CA GLY A 43 -6.33 -11.02 -5.96
C GLY A 43 -7.70 -10.54 -5.49
N GLY A 44 -7.79 -10.12 -4.22
CA GLY A 44 -9.02 -9.62 -3.62
C GLY A 44 -9.57 -8.42 -4.39
N VAL A 45 -10.80 -8.53 -4.88
CA VAL A 45 -11.60 -7.47 -5.53
C VAL A 45 -12.57 -6.82 -4.54
#